data_AF-A0A2N2T8U4-F1
#
_entry.id   AF-A0A2N2T8U4-F1
#
_cell.length_a   1.000
_cell.length_b   1.000
_cell.length_c   1.000
_cell.angle_alpha   90.00
_cell.angle_beta   90.00
_cell.angle_gamma   90.00
#
_symmetry.space_group_name_H-M   'P 1'
#
loop_
_entity.id
_entity.type
_entity.pdbx_description
1 polymer ?
#
loop_
_entity_poly.entity_id
_entity_poly.type
_entity_poly.pdbx_seq_one_letter_code
_entity_poly.pdbx_strand_id
1 'polypeptide(L)'
;MKPEQLYELLAEVEKEDPIDYTGLPFDADDLRKLACLNVAEMVQGWEQMDNADRELIMAATLVRLVLENMVLNARLCILAREE
;
A
#
# COMPACT_ATOMS: atom_id res chain seq x y z
N MET A 1 -16.01 -1.06 3.07
CA MET A 1 -15.25 -1.20 1.79
C MET A 1 -14.87 -2.66 1.59
N LYS A 2 -15.05 -3.23 0.38
CA LYS A 2 -14.72 -4.65 0.12
C LYS A 2 -13.33 -4.81 -0.51
N PRO A 3 -12.54 -5.84 -0.14
CA PRO A 3 -11.21 -6.08 -0.72
C PRO A 3 -11.21 -6.22 -2.24
N GLU A 4 -12.25 -6.82 -2.82
CA GLU A 4 -12.34 -7.05 -4.26
C GLU A 4 -12.43 -5.72 -5.03
N GLN A 5 -13.12 -4.72 -4.46
CA GLN A 5 -13.20 -3.38 -5.06
C GLN A 5 -11.86 -2.66 -5.06
N LEU A 6 -11.06 -2.86 -3.99
CA LEU A 6 -9.71 -2.33 -3.91
C LEU A 6 -8.78 -3.01 -4.91
N TYR A 7 -8.92 -4.33 -5.10
CA TYR A 7 -8.13 -5.09 -6.05
C TYR A 7 -8.39 -4.67 -7.50
N GLU A 8 -9.66 -4.50 -7.88
CA GLU A 8 -10.03 -3.98 -9.21
C GLU A 8 -9.45 -2.57 -9.44
N LEU A 9 -9.58 -1.68 -8.46
CA LEU A 9 -9.05 -0.32 -8.56
C LEU A 9 -7.51 -0.32 -8.62
N LEU A 10 -6.85 -1.14 -7.82
CA LEU A 10 -5.39 -1.29 -7.83
C LEU A 10 -4.91 -1.74 -9.21
N ALA A 11 -5.58 -2.71 -9.83
CA ALA A 11 -5.24 -3.19 -11.16
C ALA A 11 -5.35 -2.10 -12.24
N GLU A 12 -6.27 -1.15 -12.11
CA GLU A 12 -6.36 0.00 -13.02
C GLU A 12 -5.23 1.01 -12.76
N VAL A 13 -4.92 1.32 -11.50
CA VAL A 13 -3.83 2.24 -11.13
C VAL A 13 -2.48 1.71 -11.61
N GLU A 14 -2.23 0.41 -11.45
CA GLU A 14 -0.97 -0.23 -11.89
C GLU A 14 -0.79 -0.28 -13.41
N LYS A 15 -1.83 -0.02 -14.22
CA LYS A 15 -1.65 0.14 -15.67
C LYS A 15 -0.85 1.40 -16.00
N GLU A 16 -0.99 2.44 -15.18
CA GLU A 16 -0.26 3.70 -15.34
C GLU A 16 1.10 3.66 -14.63
N ASP A 17 1.17 3.03 -13.46
CA ASP A 17 2.39 2.91 -12.65
C ASP A 17 2.57 1.48 -12.11
N PRO A 18 3.19 0.57 -12.89
CA PRO A 18 3.31 -0.83 -12.50
C PRO A 18 4.31 -1.03 -11.36
N ILE A 19 3.95 -1.84 -10.37
CA ILE A 19 4.85 -2.22 -9.28
C ILE A 19 5.82 -3.29 -9.77
N ASP A 20 7.11 -3.15 -9.44
CA ASP A 20 8.13 -4.15 -9.70
C ASP A 20 8.19 -5.21 -8.59
N TYR A 21 7.89 -6.46 -8.95
CA TYR A 21 7.94 -7.62 -8.05
C TYR A 21 9.21 -8.48 -8.26
N THR A 22 10.12 -8.05 -9.13
CA THR A 22 11.32 -8.82 -9.49
C THR A 22 12.19 -9.09 -8.26
N GLY A 23 12.63 -10.34 -8.11
CA GLY A 23 13.48 -10.76 -6.98
C GLY A 23 12.72 -11.14 -5.70
N LEU A 24 11.39 -11.06 -5.70
CA LEU A 24 10.57 -11.58 -4.61
C LEU A 24 10.27 -13.07 -4.80
N PRO A 25 10.38 -13.91 -3.75
CA PRO A 25 10.00 -15.32 -3.80
C PRO A 25 8.49 -15.53 -3.64
N PHE A 26 7.68 -14.55 -4.05
CA PHE A 26 6.23 -14.50 -3.82
C PHE A 26 5.50 -14.21 -5.13
N ASP A 27 4.28 -14.72 -5.24
CA ASP A 27 3.40 -14.41 -6.36
C ASP A 27 2.85 -12.98 -6.23
N ALA A 28 2.89 -12.23 -7.33
CA ALA A 28 2.49 -10.82 -7.34
C ALA A 28 0.98 -10.64 -7.13
N ASP A 29 0.17 -11.58 -7.63
CA ASP A 29 -1.28 -11.54 -7.46
C ASP A 29 -1.69 -11.83 -6.02
N ASP A 30 -1.04 -12.81 -5.39
CA ASP A 30 -1.25 -13.11 -3.97
C ASP A 30 -0.86 -11.91 -3.08
N LEU A 31 0.23 -11.21 -3.41
CA LEU A 31 0.64 -9.99 -2.71
C LEU A 31 -0.38 -8.85 -2.86
N ARG A 32 -0.95 -8.66 -4.06
CA ARG A 32 -2.02 -7.67 -4.28
C ARG A 32 -3.25 -7.98 -3.44
N LYS A 33 -3.73 -9.22 -3.50
CA LYS A 33 -4.89 -9.67 -2.71
C LYS A 33 -4.66 -9.47 -1.22
N LEU A 34 -3.47 -9.83 -0.74
CA LEU A 34 -3.11 -9.63 0.66
C LEU A 34 -3.08 -8.14 1.03
N ALA A 35 -2.52 -7.27 0.20
CA ALA A 35 -2.52 -5.83 0.44
C ALA A 35 -3.96 -5.27 0.51
N CYS A 36 -4.82 -5.65 -0.44
CA CYS A 36 -6.23 -5.22 -0.48
C CYS A 36 -7.00 -5.69 0.75
N LEU A 37 -6.77 -6.93 1.20
CA LEU A 37 -7.37 -7.47 2.43
C LEU A 37 -6.95 -6.65 3.65
N ASN A 38 -5.65 -6.42 3.84
CA ASN A 38 -5.13 -5.64 4.97
C ASN A 38 -5.71 -4.22 4.99
N VAL A 39 -5.75 -3.53 3.85
CA VAL A 39 -6.31 -2.17 3.78
C VAL A 39 -7.81 -2.17 4.07
N ALA A 40 -8.57 -3.14 3.55
CA ALA A 40 -10.00 -3.26 3.82
C ALA A 40 -10.29 -3.47 5.32
N GLU A 41 -9.46 -4.25 6.01
CA GLU A 41 -9.54 -4.43 7.46
C GLU A 41 -9.18 -3.15 8.22
N MET A 42 -8.13 -2.43 7.81
CA MET A 42 -7.73 -1.17 8.44
C MET A 42 -8.81 -0.08 8.38
N VAL A 43 -9.60 -0.06 7.30
CA VAL A 43 -10.69 0.90 7.12
C VAL A 43 -12.06 0.38 7.58
N GLN A 44 -12.09 -0.81 8.19
CA GLN A 44 -13.33 -1.37 8.73
C GLN A 44 -13.88 -0.46 9.83
N GLY A 45 -15.18 -0.19 9.79
CA GLY A 45 -15.84 0.67 10.79
C GLY A 45 -15.66 2.18 10.55
N TRP A 46 -14.84 2.59 9.60
CA TRP A 46 -14.72 4.00 9.23
C TRP A 46 -16.04 4.58 8.73
N GLU A 47 -16.95 3.75 8.23
CA GLU A 47 -18.31 4.13 7.82
C GLU A 47 -19.12 4.88 8.90
N GLN A 48 -18.72 4.80 10.17
CA GLN A 48 -19.32 5.51 11.30
C GLN A 48 -18.61 6.83 11.67
N MET A 49 -17.46 7.14 11.05
CA MET A 49 -16.68 8.35 11.30
C MET A 49 -17.13 9.50 10.42
N ASP A 50 -16.93 10.74 10.85
CA ASP A 50 -17.17 11.90 10.00
C ASP A 50 -16.17 11.95 8.84
N ASN A 51 -16.59 12.51 7.70
CA ASN A 51 -15.77 12.54 6.49
C ASN A 51 -14.42 13.25 6.71
N ALA A 52 -14.41 14.35 7.46
CA ALA A 52 -13.19 15.09 7.76
C ALA A 52 -12.17 14.26 8.56
N ASP A 53 -12.64 13.45 9.52
CA ASP A 53 -11.76 12.57 10.30
C ASP A 53 -11.22 11.42 9.44
N ARG A 54 -12.04 10.85 8.55
CA ARG A 54 -11.57 9.84 7.58
C ARG A 54 -10.49 10.39 6.67
N GLU A 55 -10.69 11.59 6.14
CA GLU A 55 -9.71 12.26 5.27
C GLU A 55 -8.39 12.52 6.00
N LEU A 56 -8.46 12.98 7.26
CA LEU A 56 -7.27 13.22 8.07
C LEU A 56 -6.52 11.91 8.38
N ILE A 57 -7.24 10.85 8.71
CA ILE A 57 -6.63 9.53 8.96
C ILE A 57 -6.01 8.98 7.68
N MET A 58 -6.70 9.06 6.53
CA MET A 58 -6.13 8.67 5.24
C MET A 58 -4.84 9.44 4.93
N ALA A 59 -4.84 10.76 5.10
CA ALA A 59 -3.67 11.59 4.87
C ALA A 59 -2.51 11.18 5.79
N ALA A 60 -2.79 10.93 7.08
CA ALA A 60 -1.79 10.46 8.03
C ALA A 60 -1.23 9.07 7.67
N THR A 61 -2.09 8.15 7.23
CA THR A 61 -1.68 6.82 6.76
C THR A 61 -0.81 6.91 5.50
N LEU A 62 -1.19 7.77 4.54
CA LEU A 62 -0.38 8.01 3.33
C LEU A 62 1.00 8.59 3.68
N VAL A 63 1.05 9.59 4.56
CA VAL A 63 2.32 10.16 5.03
C VAL A 63 3.20 9.09 5.67
N ARG A 64 2.62 8.20 6.48
CA ARG A 64 3.35 7.09 7.09
C ARG A 64 3.90 6.11 6.05
N LEU A 65 3.10 5.70 5.07
CA LEU A 65 3.54 4.79 4.01
C LEU A 65 4.67 5.40 3.17
N VAL A 66 4.56 6.68 2.83
CA VAL A 66 5.63 7.43 2.13
C VAL A 66 6.90 7.45 2.98
N LEU A 67 6.79 7.73 4.28
CA LEU A 67 7.95 7.75 5.18
C LEU A 67 8.60 6.37 5.31
N GLU A 68 7.80 5.31 5.47
CA GLU A 68 8.30 3.92 5.52
C GLU A 68 9.04 3.56 4.22
N ASN A 69 8.48 3.92 3.06
CA ASN A 69 9.10 3.71 1.76
C ASN A 69 10.43 4.48 1.61
N MET A 70 10.46 5.76 2.02
CA MET A 70 11.69 6.56 2.03
C MET A 70 12.79 5.95 2.91
N VAL A 71 12.43 5.48 4.11
CA VAL A 71 13.36 4.83 5.03
C VAL A 71 13.88 3.50 4.46
N LEU A 72 13.01 2.69 3.84
CA LEU A 72 13.42 1.45 3.18
C LEU A 72 14.40 1.72 2.04
N ASN A 73 14.10 2.69 1.16
CA ASN A 73 14.98 3.08 0.07
C ASN A 73 16.32 3.62 0.56
N ALA A 74 16.33 4.41 1.64
CA ALA A 74 17.57 4.88 2.27
C ALA A 74 18.42 3.70 2.77
N ARG A 75 17.80 2.69 3.40
CA ARG A 75 18.49 1.47 3.85
C ARG A 75 19.06 0.65 2.69
N LEU A 76 18.29 0.46 1.62
CA LEU A 76 18.77 -0.23 0.41
C LEU A 76 19.95 0.50 -0.22
N CYS A 77 19.90 1.84 -0.30
CA CYS A 77 21.02 2.65 -0.78
C CYS A 77 22.29 2.50 0.08
N ILE A 78 22.14 2.26 1.39
CA ILE A 78 23.28 2.03 2.29
C ILE A 78 23.86 0.63 2.03
N LEU A 79 23.02 -0.41 2.00
CA LEU A 79 23.46 -1.79 1.77
C LEU A 79 24.16 -1.95 0.42
N ALA A 80 23.62 -1.35 -0.65
CA ALA A 80 24.21 -1.39 -1.99
C ALA A 80 25.55 -0.63 -2.11
N ARG A 81 25.96 0.16 -1.09
CA ARG A 81 27.27 0.81 -1.03
C ARG A 81 28.32 -0.01 -0.28
N GLU A 82 27.88 -1.06 0.43
CA GLU A 82 28.76 -1.97 1.19
C GLU A 82 29.18 -3.20 0.38
N GLU A 83 28.64 -3.36 -0.84
CA GLU A 83 29.05 -4.33 -1.88
C GLU A 83 30.02 -3.69 -2.91
#